data_AF-A0A0E9N6Q1-F1
#
_entry.id   AF-A0A0E9N6Q1-F1
#
_cell.length_a   1.000
_cell.length_b   1.000
_cell.length_c   1.000
_cell.angle_alpha   90.00
_cell.angle_beta   90.00
_cell.angle_gamma   90.00
#
_symmetry.space_group_name_H-M   'P 1'
#
loop_
_entity.id
_entity.type
_entity.pdbx_description
1 polymer ?
#
loop_
_entity_poly.entity_id
_entity_poly.type
_entity_poly.pdbx_seq_one_letter_code
_entity_poly.pdbx_strand_id
1 'polypeptide(L)' 'MKELIDKLMAQGLSEQQAYKAVEIVKDFAKEKFPIFGGAIDKLFDKYGPKDDVQDDYLD' A
#
# COMPACT_ATOMS: atom_id res chain seq x y z
N MET A 1 -7.28 -3.25 4.15
CA MET A 1 -6.65 -2.88 2.87
C MET A 1 -7.48 -3.28 1.66
N LYS A 2 -7.99 -4.52 1.58
CA LYS A 2 -8.89 -4.96 0.50
C LYS A 2 -9.99 -3.94 0.14
N GLU A 3 -10.74 -3.43 1.13
CA GLU A 3 -11.78 -2.42 0.91
C GLU A 3 -11.25 -1.14 0.22
N LEU A 4 -10.04 -0.69 0.57
CA LEU A 4 -9.43 0.48 -0.08
C LEU A 4 -9.02 0.17 -1.52
N ILE A 5 -8.45 -1.02 -1.76
CA ILE A 5 -8.09 -1.47 -3.12
C ILE A 5 -9.33 -1.57 -3.99
N ASP A 6 -10.42 -2.17 -3.49
CA ASP A 6 -11.70 -2.25 -4.18
C ASP A 6 -12.25 -0.86 -4.53
N LYS A 7 -12.16 0.11 -3.60
CA LYS A 7 -12.55 1.51 -3.85
C LYS A 7 -11.69 2.17 -4.93
N LEU A 8 -10.38 1.95 -4.92
CA LEU A 8 -9.46 2.52 -5.90
C LEU A 8 -9.70 1.92 -7.30
N MET A 9 -9.92 0.60 -7.38
CA MET A 9 -10.27 -0.06 -8.65
C MET A 9 -11.62 0.42 -9.19
N ALA A 10 -12.60 0.69 -8.32
CA ALA A 10 -13.88 1.29 -8.72
C ALA A 10 -13.73 2.71 -9.30
N GLN A 11 -12.59 3.39 -9.09
CA GLN A 11 -12.25 4.66 -9.75
C GLN A 11 -11.50 4.48 -11.08
N GLY A 12 -11.36 3.24 -11.57
CA GLY A 12 -10.74 2.94 -12.87
C GLY A 12 -9.25 2.60 -12.81
N LEU A 13 -8.70 2.38 -11.61
CA LEU A 13 -7.32 1.89 -11.46
C LEU A 13 -7.29 0.38 -11.66
N SER A 14 -6.21 -0.13 -12.25
CA SER A 14 -5.89 -1.56 -12.15
C SER A 14 -5.52 -1.92 -10.70
N GLU A 15 -5.58 -3.20 -10.37
CA GLU A 15 -5.17 -3.69 -9.05
C GLU A 15 -3.74 -3.27 -8.70
N GLN A 16 -2.80 -3.42 -9.65
CA GLN A 16 -1.41 -2.98 -9.49
C GLN A 16 -1.30 -1.46 -9.26
N GLN A 17 -2.08 -0.66 -9.98
CA GLN A 17 -2.12 0.80 -9.79
C GLN A 17 -2.70 1.16 -8.42
N ALA A 18 -3.71 0.45 -7.94
CA ALA A 18 -4.31 0.67 -6.62
C ALA A 18 -3.31 0.37 -5.50
N TYR A 19 -2.57 -0.74 -5.58
CA TYR A 19 -1.48 -1.03 -4.65
C TYR A 19 -0.41 0.05 -4.70
N LYS A 20 0.00 0.46 -5.90
CA LYS A 20 1.03 1.49 -6.04
C LYS A 20 0.60 2.85 -5.49
N ALA A 21 -0.67 3.22 -5.67
CA ALA A 21 -1.22 4.46 -5.11
C ALA A 21 -1.15 4.46 -3.58
N VAL A 22 -1.47 3.32 -2.96
CA VAL A 22 -1.41 3.15 -1.50
C VAL A 22 0.03 3.26 -0.98
N GLU A 23 1.02 2.71 -1.69
CA GLU A 23 2.44 2.90 -1.37
C GLU A 23 2.87 4.36 -1.46
N ILE A 24 2.50 5.07 -2.54
CA ILE A 24 2.85 6.48 -2.72
C ILE A 24 2.29 7.32 -1.56
N VAL A 25 1.06 7.05 -1.13
CA VAL A 25 0.44 7.73 0.02
C VAL A 25 1.17 7.40 1.33
N LYS A 26 1.60 6.15 1.54
CA LYS A 26 2.42 5.76 2.70
C LYS A 26 3.69 6.60 2.77
N ASP A 27 4.44 6.63 1.67
CA ASP A 27 5.74 7.28 1.61
C ASP A 27 5.59 8.79 1.77
N PHE A 28 4.60 9.38 1.09
CA PHE A 28 4.26 10.79 1.25
C PHE A 28 3.87 11.14 2.70
N ALA A 29 3.08 10.29 3.37
CA ALA A 29 2.70 10.51 4.77
C ALA A 29 3.93 10.45 5.70
N LYS A 30 4.87 9.53 5.46
CA LYS A 30 6.12 9.44 6.22
C LYS A 30 7.01 10.66 6.01
N GLU A 31 7.10 11.17 4.79
CA GLU A 31 7.85 12.39 4.49
C GLU A 31 7.27 13.63 5.17
N LYS A 32 5.93 13.78 5.16
CA LYS A 32 5.26 14.95 5.75
C LYS A 32 5.16 14.88 7.26
N PHE A 33 5.09 13.67 7.81
CA PHE A 33 4.90 13.45 9.24
C PHE A 33 5.95 12.47 9.81
N PRO A 34 7.24 12.83 9.80
CA PRO A 34 8.33 11.91 10.14
C PRO A 34 8.26 11.37 11.58
N ILE A 35 7.69 12.15 12.52
CA ILE A 35 7.47 11.72 13.90
C ILE A 35 6.53 10.49 13.98
N PHE A 36 5.63 10.34 13.01
CA PHE A 36 4.72 9.19 12.91
C PHE A 36 5.22 8.08 11.99
N GLY A 37 6.42 8.20 11.40
CA GLY A 37 6.93 7.25 10.40
C GLY A 37 6.89 5.79 10.87
N GLY A 38 7.38 5.50 12.08
CA GLY A 38 7.36 4.16 12.64
C GLY A 38 5.95 3.63 12.98
N ALA A 39 4.98 4.51 13.25
CA ALA A 39 3.59 4.11 13.46
C ALA A 39 2.88 3.81 12.13
N ILE A 40 3.19 4.59 11.08
CA ILE A 40 2.71 4.36 9.72
C ILE A 40 3.24 3.02 9.20
N ASP A 41 4.52 2.73 9.41
CA ASP A 41 5.12 1.44 9.04
C ASP A 41 4.38 0.27 9.71
N LYS A 42 4.17 0.33 11.04
CA LYS A 42 3.42 -0.72 11.75
C LYS A 42 1.98 -0.92 11.25
N LEU A 43 1.30 0.15 10.83
CA LEU A 43 -0.04 0.05 10.26
C LEU A 43 -0.01 -0.66 8.91
N PHE A 44 0.98 -0.34 8.09
CA PHE A 44 1.19 -0.98 6.79
C PHE A 44 1.65 -2.43 6.92
N ASP A 45 2.51 -2.77 7.88
CA ASP A 45 2.88 -4.17 8.11
C ASP A 45 1.67 -5.02 8.55
N LYS A 46 0.77 -4.43 9.34
CA LYS A 46 -0.40 -5.14 9.88
C LYS A 46 -1.53 -5.29 8.87
N TYR A 47 -1.76 -4.27 8.05
CA TYR A 47 -2.94 -4.21 7.20
C TYR A 47 -2.63 -4.12 5.72
N GLY A 48 -1.41 -3.74 5.35
CA GLY A 48 -0.97 -3.53 3.97
C GLY A 48 -1.01 -4.81 3.13
N PRO A 49 -0.73 -4.68 1.83
CA PRO A 49 -0.57 -5.83 0.96
C PRO A 49 0.55 -6.70 1.55
N LYS A 50 0.28 -7.98 1.76
CA LYS A 50 1.37 -8.92 2.02
C LYS A 50 2.12 -9.08 0.71
N ASP A 51 3.44 -9.02 0.75
CA ASP A 51 4.31 -9.26 -0.39
C ASP A 51 4.22 -10.75 -0.81
N ASP A 52 3.05 -11.19 -1.26
CA ASP A 52 2.86 -12.50 -1.90
C ASP A 52 3.27 -12.39 -3.39
N VAL A 53 3.62 -11.19 -3.87
CA VAL A 53 3.98 -10.89 -5.28
C VAL A 53 5.47 -11.17 -5.57
N GLN A 54 6.30 -11.42 -4.56
CA GLN A 54 7.73 -11.69 -4.77
C GLN A 54 8.00 -13.16 -5.12
N ASP A 55 7.11 -14.09 -4.76
CA ASP A 55 7.25 -15.52 -5.07
C ASP A 55 6.84 -15.86 -6.52
N ASP A 56 5.87 -15.16 -7.11
CA ASP A 56 5.39 -15.42 -8.48
C ASP A 56 6.34 -14.91 -9.59
N TYR A 57 7.40 -14.15 -9.26
CA TYR A 57 8.38 -13.64 -10.23
C TYR A 57 9.64 -14.52 -10.31
N LEU A 58 9.74 -15.56 -9.47
CA LEU A 58 10.89 -16.46 -9.38
C LEU A 58 10.61 -17.91 -9.81
N ASP A 59 9.41 -18.22 -10.32
CA ASP A 59 9.04 -19.52 -10.90
C ASP A 59 8.80 -19.44 -12.43
#